data_AF-A0A354WZ91-F1
#
_entry.id   AF-A0A354WZ91-F1
#
_cell.length_a   1.000
_cell.length_b   1.000
_cell.length_c   1.000
_cell.angle_alpha   90.00
_cell.angle_beta   90.00
_cell.angle_gamma   90.00
#
_symmetry.space_group_name_H-M   'P 1'
#
loop_
_entity.id
_entity.type
_entity.pdbx_description
1 polymer ?
#
loop_
_entity_poly.entity_id
_entity_poly.type
_entity_poly.pdbx_seq_one_letter_code
_entity_poly.pdbx_strand_id
1 'polypeptide(L)'
;IWIAAVIFSAFHLQFYGFVPRMVLGAYFGYLLLWSKSIWLPICAHFFNNAISVTLMSSEALNESDFVTGHLEESHLLPCLLIALTTGCLFFLLNRRLKSLGTTD
;
A
#
# COMPACT_ATOMS: atom_id res chain seq x y z
N ILE A 1 -6.42 -9.66 -11.45
CA ILE A 1 -5.91 -8.70 -10.43
C ILE A 1 -6.19 -7.27 -10.86
N TRP A 2 -5.56 -6.76 -11.93
CA TRP A 2 -5.73 -5.37 -12.36
C TRP A 2 -7.17 -4.96 -12.70
N ILE A 3 -7.94 -5.80 -13.41
CA ILE A 3 -9.36 -5.53 -13.69
C ILE A 3 -10.14 -5.36 -12.37
N ALA A 4 -9.95 -6.27 -11.41
CA ALA A 4 -10.58 -6.16 -10.10
C ALA A 4 -10.13 -4.91 -9.33
N ALA A 5 -8.86 -4.51 -9.44
CA ALA A 5 -8.32 -3.32 -8.80
C ALA A 5 -8.86 -2.01 -9.41
N VAL A 6 -9.03 -1.97 -10.73
CA VAL A 6 -9.68 -0.86 -11.46
C VAL A 6 -11.14 -0.73 -11.03
N ILE A 7 -11.86 -1.85 -11.00
CA ILE A 7 -13.27 -1.88 -10.56
C ILE A 7 -13.39 -1.45 -9.09
N PHE A 8 -12.55 -2.00 -8.21
CA PHE A 8 -12.48 -1.62 -6.79
C PHE A 8 -12.26 -0.12 -6.61
N SER A 9 -11.34 0.46 -7.37
CA SER A 9 -11.07 1.89 -7.32
C SER A 9 -12.24 2.73 -7.87
N ALA A 10 -12.82 2.31 -8.99
CA ALA A 10 -13.95 2.99 -9.63
C ALA A 10 -15.21 3.05 -8.75
N PHE A 11 -15.47 2.01 -7.94
CA PHE A 11 -16.61 1.99 -7.02
C PHE A 11 -16.59 3.09 -5.95
N HIS A 12 -15.44 3.74 -5.72
CA HIS A 12 -15.34 4.81 -4.74
C HIS A 12 -15.65 6.21 -5.29
N LEU A 13 -15.92 6.35 -6.60
CA LEU A 13 -16.39 7.59 -7.24
C LEU A 13 -15.54 8.86 -6.97
N GLN A 14 -14.28 8.70 -6.57
CA GLN A 14 -13.37 9.81 -6.26
C GLN A 14 -12.12 9.69 -7.13
N PHE A 15 -12.00 10.58 -8.11
CA PHE A 15 -10.88 10.58 -9.05
C PHE A 15 -9.53 10.83 -8.37
N TYR A 16 -9.45 11.71 -7.38
CA TYR A 16 -8.19 12.01 -6.68
C TYR A 16 -7.57 10.78 -6.01
N GLY A 17 -8.40 9.88 -5.48
CA GLY A 17 -7.95 8.63 -4.87
C GLY A 17 -7.86 7.46 -5.83
N PHE A 18 -8.17 7.65 -7.11
CA PHE A 18 -8.35 6.54 -8.05
C PHE A 18 -7.05 5.75 -8.27
N VAL A 19 -5.95 6.43 -8.60
CA VAL A 19 -4.67 5.77 -8.85
C VAL A 19 -4.12 5.14 -7.55
N PRO A 20 -4.07 5.85 -6.40
CA PRO A 20 -3.63 5.26 -5.14
C PRO A 20 -4.43 4.00 -4.75
N ARG A 21 -5.76 4.02 -4.87
CA ARG A 21 -6.62 2.88 -4.52
C ARG A 21 -6.52 1.73 -5.50
N MET A 22 -6.33 2.02 -6.79
CA MET A 22 -6.11 0.99 -7.80
C MET A 22 -4.81 0.23 -7.50
N VAL A 23 -3.73 0.95 -7.19
CA VAL A 23 -2.45 0.32 -6.83
C VAL A 23 -2.59 -0.50 -5.54
N LEU A 24 -3.30 0.02 -4.54
CA LEU A 24 -3.58 -0.71 -3.30
C LEU A 24 -4.41 -1.99 -3.54
N GLY A 25 -5.43 -1.93 -4.40
CA GLY A 25 -6.22 -3.10 -4.79
C GLY A 25 -5.39 -4.14 -5.54
N ALA A 26 -4.48 -3.70 -6.41
CA ALA A 26 -3.52 -4.59 -7.07
C ALA A 26 -2.57 -5.24 -6.04
N TYR A 27 -2.09 -4.46 -5.06
CA TYR A 27 -1.24 -4.94 -3.98
C TYR A 27 -1.89 -6.07 -3.18
N PHE A 28 -3.14 -5.89 -2.72
CA PHE A 28 -3.88 -6.97 -2.03
C PHE A 28 -4.10 -8.20 -2.91
N GLY A 29 -4.38 -8.01 -4.21
CA GLY A 29 -4.53 -9.12 -5.15
C GLY A 29 -3.24 -9.90 -5.38
N TYR A 30 -2.08 -9.24 -5.40
CA TYR A 30 -0.78 -9.91 -5.51
C TYR A 30 -0.35 -10.58 -4.20
N LEU A 31 -0.68 -10.01 -3.04
CA LEU A 31 -0.49 -10.68 -1.75
C LEU A 31 -1.25 -12.00 -1.70
N LEU A 32 -2.51 -12.02 -2.16
CA LEU A 32 -3.33 -13.23 -2.23
C LEU A 32 -2.69 -14.27 -3.16
N LEU A 33 -2.29 -13.85 -4.37
CA LEU A 33 -1.73 -14.75 -5.38
C LEU A 33 -0.39 -15.36 -4.93
N TRP A 34 0.40 -14.59 -4.19
CA TRP A 34 1.72 -15.04 -3.73
C TRP A 34 1.66 -15.89 -2.46
N SER A 35 0.85 -15.52 -1.47
CA SER A 35 0.73 -16.24 -0.19
C SER A 35 -0.19 -17.47 -0.28
N LYS A 36 -1.05 -17.53 -1.31
CA LYS A 36 -2.15 -18.51 -1.43
C LYS A 36 -3.07 -18.54 -0.21
N SER A 37 -3.10 -17.47 0.58
CA SER A 37 -3.89 -17.35 1.80
C SER A 37 -4.64 -16.02 1.82
N ILE A 38 -5.94 -16.08 2.06
CA ILE A 38 -6.81 -14.90 2.18
C ILE A 38 -6.53 -14.09 3.44
N TRP A 39 -5.94 -14.70 4.47
CA TRP A 39 -5.66 -14.04 5.74
C TRP A 39 -4.63 -12.94 5.61
N LEU A 40 -3.64 -13.11 4.73
CA LEU A 40 -2.58 -12.10 4.55
C LEU A 40 -3.11 -10.79 3.94
N PRO A 41 -3.91 -10.80 2.85
CA PRO A 41 -4.64 -9.62 2.37
C PRO A 41 -5.58 -9.01 3.41
N ILE A 42 -6.30 -9.83 4.19
CA ILE A 42 -7.23 -9.35 5.22
C ILE A 42 -6.49 -8.55 6.29
N CYS A 43 -5.41 -9.11 6.85
CA CYS A 43 -4.59 -8.41 7.83
C CYS A 43 -3.98 -7.13 7.24
N ALA A 44 -3.43 -7.20 6.02
CA ALA A 44 -2.85 -6.03 5.35
C ALA A 44 -3.88 -4.91 5.14
N HIS A 45 -5.12 -5.26 4.76
CA HIS A 45 -6.21 -4.29 4.61
C HIS A 45 -6.62 -3.68 5.95
N PHE A 46 -6.75 -4.50 7.00
CA PHE A 46 -7.05 -4.03 8.35
C PHE A 46 -6.01 -3.01 8.83
N PHE A 47 -4.72 -3.33 8.71
CA PHE A 47 -3.65 -2.41 9.10
C PHE A 47 -3.64 -1.14 8.25
N ASN A 48 -3.86 -1.25 6.95
CA ASN A 48 -3.93 -0.08 6.06
C ASN A 48 -5.03 0.90 6.52
N ASN A 49 -6.23 0.39 6.85
CA ASN A 49 -7.32 1.21 7.36
C ASN A 49 -7.05 1.74 8.77
N ALA A 50 -6.50 0.91 9.66
CA ALA A 50 -6.17 1.31 11.04
C ALA A 50 -5.17 2.46 11.05
N ILE A 51 -4.09 2.36 10.27
CA ILE A 51 -3.09 3.43 10.11
C ILE A 51 -3.76 4.69 9.58
N SER A 52 -4.59 4.58 8.54
CA SER A 52 -5.29 5.74 7.96
C SER A 52 -6.16 6.46 8.99
N VAL A 53 -6.91 5.72 9.82
CA VAL A 53 -7.77 6.30 10.86
C VAL A 53 -6.93 6.92 11.97
N THR A 54 -5.88 6.23 12.44
CA THR A 54 -5.01 6.74 13.51
C THR A 54 -4.28 8.02 13.09
N LEU A 55 -3.74 8.06 11.87
CA LEU A 55 -3.11 9.27 11.33
C LEU A 55 -4.09 10.42 11.19
N MET A 56 -5.31 10.14 10.70
CA MET A 56 -6.34 11.17 10.57
C MET A 56 -6.84 11.69 11.92
N SER A 57 -6.87 10.84 12.95
CA SER A 57 -7.36 11.19 14.29
C SER A 57 -6.39 12.01 15.15
N SER A 58 -5.10 12.03 14.80
CA SER A 58 -4.08 12.73 15.59
C SER A 58 -3.74 14.05 14.92
N GLU A 59 -4.23 15.17 15.47
CA GLU A 59 -3.96 16.53 14.94
C GLU A 59 -2.46 16.81 14.78
N ALA A 60 -1.63 16.31 15.71
CA ALA A 60 -0.17 16.46 15.66
C ALA A 60 0.50 15.74 14.47
N LEU A 61 -0.14 14.74 13.86
CA LEU A 61 0.37 14.04 12.66
C LEU A 61 -0.35 14.52 11.38
N ASN A 62 -1.56 15.07 11.51
CA ASN A 62 -2.35 15.59 10.40
C ASN A 62 -1.79 16.91 9.86
N GLU A 63 -1.21 17.75 10.73
CA GLU A 63 -0.51 19.00 10.37
C GLU A 63 0.87 18.79 9.75
N SER A 64 1.38 17.55 9.68
CA SER A 64 2.60 17.27 8.93
C SER A 64 2.31 17.37 7.44
N ASP A 65 3.14 18.08 6.67
CA ASP A 65 3.04 18.26 5.19
C ASP A 65 2.82 16.94 4.42
N PHE A 66 3.12 15.81 5.07
CA PHE A 66 2.89 14.45 4.61
C PHE A 66 1.40 14.07 4.45
N VAL A 67 0.49 14.63 5.27
CA VAL A 67 -0.94 14.25 5.32
C VAL A 67 -1.84 15.26 4.59
N THR A 68 -1.51 16.54 4.60
CA THR A 68 -2.28 17.62 3.93
C THR A 68 -2.19 17.60 2.40
N GLY A 69 -1.29 16.80 1.82
CA GLY A 69 -1.22 16.60 0.37
C GLY A 69 -0.69 17.81 -0.41
N HIS A 70 -0.11 18.81 0.27
CA HIS A 70 0.71 19.84 -0.36
C HIS A 70 2.05 19.23 -0.74
N LEU A 71 2.09 18.57 -1.90
CA LEU A 71 3.32 18.06 -2.49
C LEU A 71 4.11 19.25 -3.07
N GLU A 72 4.91 19.93 -2.25
CA GLU A 72 5.97 20.76 -2.81
C GLU A 72 6.91 19.89 -3.65
N GLU A 73 7.48 20.46 -4.72
CA GLU A 73 8.45 19.74 -5.58
C GLU A 73 9.63 19.15 -4.78
N SER A 74 9.96 19.74 -3.64
CA SER A 74 10.98 19.30 -2.70
C SER A 74 10.70 17.92 -2.08
N HIS A 75 9.44 17.50 -1.98
CA HIS A 75 9.04 16.23 -1.35
C HIS A 75 8.79 15.08 -2.34
N LEU A 76 8.66 15.36 -3.64
CA LEU A 76 8.43 14.34 -4.67
C LEU A 76 9.58 13.32 -4.76
N LEU A 77 10.82 13.81 -4.73
CA LEU A 77 12.02 13.00 -4.87
C LEU A 77 12.24 12.07 -3.65
N PRO A 78 12.11 12.55 -2.39
CA PRO A 78 12.06 11.69 -1.21
C PRO A 78 10.94 10.64 -1.25
N CYS A 79 9.71 11.02 -1.64
CA CYS A 79 8.57 10.09 -1.71
C CYS A 79 8.81 8.97 -2.73
N LEU A 80 9.38 9.29 -3.89
CA LEU A 80 9.73 8.30 -4.91
C LEU A 80 10.82 7.34 -4.40
N LEU A 81 11.84 7.85 -3.72
CA LEU A 81 12.90 7.03 -3.12
C LEU A 81 12.36 6.11 -2.02
N ILE A 82 11.46 6.61 -1.16
CA ILE A 82 10.80 5.78 -0.15
C ILE A 82 9.94 4.71 -0.82
N ALA A 83 9.14 5.04 -1.83
CA ALA A 83 8.34 4.07 -2.55
C ALA A 83 9.21 2.97 -3.21
N LEU A 84 10.31 3.34 -3.85
CA LEU A 84 11.25 2.42 -4.48
C LEU A 84 11.99 1.55 -3.46
N THR A 85 12.47 2.12 -2.36
CA THR A 85 13.17 1.39 -1.30
C THR A 85 12.24 0.42 -0.57
N THR A 86 11.03 0.85 -0.24
CA THR A 86 10.02 0.00 0.41
C THR A 86 9.59 -1.12 -0.53
N GLY A 87 9.38 -0.83 -1.83
CA GLY A 87 9.09 -1.84 -2.85
C GLY A 87 10.24 -2.84 -3.06
N CYS A 88 11.49 -2.37 -3.05
CA CYS A 88 12.68 -3.21 -3.14
C CYS A 88 12.84 -4.11 -1.91
N LEU A 89 12.71 -3.55 -0.71
CA LEU A 89 12.78 -4.29 0.55
C LEU A 89 11.70 -5.36 0.62
N PHE A 90 10.46 -5.01 0.26
CA PHE A 90 9.35 -5.97 0.18
C PHE A 90 9.67 -7.11 -0.81
N PHE A 91 10.20 -6.79 -1.99
CA PHE A 91 10.61 -7.80 -2.97
C PHE A 91 11.71 -8.72 -2.44
N LEU A 92 12.72 -8.18 -1.75
CA LEU A 92 13.82 -8.94 -1.17
C LEU A 92 13.37 -9.82 0.00
N LEU A 93 12.54 -9.29 0.90
CA LEU A 93 11.96 -10.03 2.02
C LEU A 93 11.08 -11.18 1.49
N ASN A 94 10.31 -10.94 0.44
CA ASN A 94 9.50 -11.98 -0.19
C ASN A 94 10.35 -13.06 -0.87
N ARG A 95 11.49 -12.69 -1.47
CA ARG A 95 12.46 -13.66 -1.98
C ARG A 95 13.10 -14.47 -0.85
N ARG A 96 13.45 -13.83 0.27
CA ARG A 96 14.02 -14.50 1.45
C ARG A 96 13.02 -15.46 2.10
N LEU A 97 11.78 -15.06 2.28
CA LEU A 97 10.72 -15.89 2.85
C LEU A 97 10.41 -17.11 1.97
N LYS A 98 10.43 -16.96 0.64
CA LYS A 98 10.31 -18.11 -0.29
C LYS A 98 11.49 -19.08 -0.19
N SER A 99 12.70 -18.59 0.05
CA SER A 99 13.90 -19.42 0.23
C SER A 99 13.92 -20.19 1.55
N LEU A 100 13.20 -19.71 2.58
CA LEU A 100 13.12 -20.35 3.89
C LEU A 100 11.99 -21.39 3.97
N GLY A 101 10.98 -21.29 3.10
CA GLY A 101 9.89 -22.27 3.00
C GLY A 101 10.21 -23.49 2.12
N THR A 102 11.46 -23.67 1.69
CA THR A 102 11.92 -24.80 0.86
C THR A 102 12.89 -25.75 1.57
N THR A 103 13.08 -25.60 2.88
CA THR A 103 13.69 -26.64 3.71
C THR A 103 12.56 -27.40 4.40
N ASP A 104 12.22 -28.55 3.80
CA ASP A 104 11.46 -29.70 4.28
C ASP A 104 9.97 -29.55 4.65
#